data_AF-A0A258GHJ3-F1
#
_entry.id   AF-A0A258GHJ3-F1
#
_cell.length_a   1.000
_cell.length_b   1.000
_cell.length_c   1.000
_cell.angle_alpha   90.00
_cell.angle_beta   90.00
_cell.angle_gamma   90.00
#
_symmetry.space_group_name_H-M   'P 1'
#
loop_
_entity.id
_entity.type
_entity.pdbx_description
1 polymer ?
#
loop_
_entity_poly.entity_id
_entity_poly.type
_entity_poly.pdbx_seq_one_letter_code
_entity_poly.pdbx_strand_id
1 'polypeptide(L)'
;MTPTVGPQERFRRASQIVTNKLGSPTAFGLALLLIIIWVVTGPFFNYSDTWQLVINTATTIVTFLMVFAIQNSQNRDARAMQLKLNELINTTRGARMEFVDLEDLSDGELDVIQDQFKEIYEKTLVKQAKSTSKDMTNGQ
;
A
#
# COMPACT_ATOMS: atom_id res chain seq x y z
N MET A 1 8.38 23.37 27.66
CA MET A 1 7.25 22.42 27.56
C MET A 1 7.69 21.27 26.67
N THR A 2 7.98 20.11 27.26
CA THR A 2 8.35 18.89 26.52
C THR A 2 7.09 18.21 25.99
N PRO A 3 6.96 17.96 24.68
CA PRO A 3 5.77 17.31 24.14
C PRO A 3 5.68 15.89 24.69
N THR A 4 4.58 15.58 25.36
CA THR A 4 4.28 14.25 25.88
C THR A 4 4.11 13.30 24.70
N VAL A 5 5.11 12.44 24.51
CA VAL A 5 5.15 11.48 23.40
C VAL A 5 4.06 10.44 23.62
N GLY A 6 2.96 10.55 22.86
CA GLY A 6 1.84 9.61 22.95
C GLY A 6 2.27 8.16 22.63
N PRO A 7 1.57 7.13 23.12
CA PRO A 7 1.89 5.72 22.89
C PRO A 7 2.06 5.38 21.40
N GLN A 8 1.23 6.00 20.55
CA GLN A 8 1.27 5.84 19.09
C GLN A 8 2.57 6.36 18.47
N GLU A 9 3.12 7.46 18.99
CA GLU A 9 4.36 8.06 18.50
C GLU A 9 5.59 7.24 18.92
N ARG A 10 5.54 6.61 20.11
CA ARG A 10 6.57 5.66 20.57
C ARG A 10 6.55 4.37 19.76
N PHE A 11 5.37 3.82 19.48
CA PHE A 11 5.20 2.67 18.60
C PHE A 11 5.67 2.99 17.18
N ARG A 12 5.28 4.14 16.63
CA ARG A 12 5.71 4.60 15.30
C ARG A 12 7.22 4.70 15.19
N ARG A 13 7.90 5.33 16.17
CA ARG A 13 9.37 5.40 16.20
C ARG A 13 10.02 4.02 16.34
N ALA A 14 9.50 3.16 17.21
CA ALA A 14 10.00 1.80 17.36
C ALA A 14 9.88 1.01 16.05
N SER A 15 8.71 1.05 15.41
CA SER A 15 8.46 0.43 14.11
C SER A 15 9.37 1.00 13.02
N GLN A 16 9.58 2.31 12.96
CA GLN A 16 10.49 2.93 11.98
C GLN A 16 11.95 2.48 12.17
N ILE A 17 12.42 2.38 13.43
CA ILE A 17 13.77 1.93 13.76
C ILE A 17 13.93 0.45 13.42
N VAL A 18 12.92 -0.37 13.71
CA VAL A 18 12.90 -1.80 13.42
C VAL A 18 12.91 -2.03 11.90
N THR A 19 12.03 -1.36 11.14
CA THR A 19 11.97 -1.48 9.67
C THR A 19 13.25 -0.99 8.98
N ASN A 20 13.80 0.16 9.39
CA ASN A 20 15.04 0.67 8.78
C ASN A 20 16.27 -0.16 9.13
N LYS A 21 16.33 -0.77 10.32
CA LYS A 21 17.45 -1.62 10.71
C LYS A 21 17.35 -3.00 10.09
N LEU A 22 16.18 -3.63 10.06
CA LEU A 22 15.98 -4.99 9.51
C LEU A 22 16.34 -5.11 8.02
N GLY A 23 16.20 -4.04 7.23
CA GLY A 23 16.54 -4.02 5.80
C GLY A 23 17.99 -3.64 5.48
N SER A 24 18.83 -3.34 6.48
CA SER A 24 20.20 -2.88 6.26
C SER A 24 21.20 -4.05 6.13
N PRO A 25 22.26 -3.92 5.31
CA PRO A 25 23.31 -4.95 5.17
C PRO A 25 23.96 -5.36 6.51
N THR A 26 23.99 -4.44 7.48
CA THR A 26 24.51 -4.69 8.83
C THR A 26 23.59 -5.58 9.66
N ALA A 27 22.26 -5.52 9.47
CA ALA A 27 21.34 -6.44 10.13
C ALA A 27 21.41 -7.85 9.56
N PHE A 28 21.63 -7.99 8.25
CA PHE A 28 21.90 -9.29 7.64
C PHE A 28 23.18 -9.94 8.21
N GLY A 29 24.26 -9.15 8.33
CA GLY A 29 25.49 -9.61 8.97
C GLY A 29 25.30 -10.04 10.44
N LEU A 30 24.50 -9.30 11.20
CA LEU A 30 24.18 -9.64 12.59
C LEU A 30 23.33 -10.93 12.69
N ALA A 31 22.36 -11.11 11.78
CA ALA A 31 21.54 -12.32 11.71
C ALA A 31 22.39 -13.55 11.39
N LEU A 32 23.32 -13.46 10.44
CA LEU A 32 24.27 -14.52 10.14
C LEU A 32 25.15 -14.87 11.34
N LEU A 33 25.66 -13.85 12.04
CA LEU A 33 26.49 -14.06 13.22
C LEU A 33 25.71 -14.76 14.34
N LEU A 34 24.43 -14.40 14.55
CA LEU A 34 23.55 -15.08 15.49
C LEU A 34 23.32 -16.55 15.12
N ILE A 35 23.13 -16.86 13.84
CA ILE A 35 23.00 -18.24 13.36
C ILE A 35 24.29 -19.03 13.63
N ILE A 36 25.46 -18.45 13.37
CA ILE A 36 26.75 -19.10 13.63
C ILE A 36 26.93 -19.37 15.12
N ILE A 37 26.67 -18.39 15.99
CA ILE A 37 26.73 -18.57 17.46
C ILE A 37 25.81 -19.71 17.89
N TRP A 38 24.59 -19.75 17.36
CA TRP A 38 23.63 -20.81 17.68
C TRP A 38 24.13 -22.20 17.24
N VAL A 39 24.68 -22.34 16.03
CA VAL A 39 25.24 -23.62 15.57
C VAL A 39 26.41 -24.07 16.45
N VAL A 40 27.29 -23.15 16.84
CA VAL A 40 28.46 -23.43 17.68
C VAL A 40 28.09 -23.77 19.12
N THR A 41 26.96 -23.24 19.61
CA THR A 41 26.47 -23.54 20.97
C THR A 41 25.69 -24.87 21.02
N GLY A 42 25.18 -25.38 19.89
CA GLY A 42 24.46 -26.66 19.80
C GLY A 42 25.17 -27.90 20.37
N PRO A 43 26.48 -28.13 20.10
CA PRO A 43 27.23 -29.25 20.67
C PRO A 43 27.29 -29.24 22.20
N PHE A 44 27.31 -28.07 22.85
CA PHE A 44 27.29 -27.97 24.32
C PHE A 44 25.96 -28.45 24.92
N PHE A 45 24.88 -28.36 24.16
CA PHE A 45 23.54 -28.80 24.57
C PHE A 45 23.13 -30.14 23.94
N ASN A 46 24.09 -30.88 23.34
CA ASN A 46 23.85 -32.13 22.61
C ASN A 46 22.73 -32.05 21.56
N TYR A 47 22.50 -30.86 20.99
CA TYR A 47 21.36 -30.60 20.09
C TYR A 47 20.00 -31.07 20.66
N SER A 48 19.78 -30.88 21.97
CA SER A 48 18.56 -31.33 22.66
C SER A 48 17.26 -30.78 22.07
N ASP A 49 16.14 -31.46 22.34
CA ASP A 49 14.82 -31.02 21.90
C ASP A 49 14.48 -29.62 22.41
N THR A 50 14.86 -29.29 23.66
CA THR A 50 14.68 -27.94 24.21
C THR A 50 15.50 -26.90 23.46
N TRP A 51 16.74 -27.24 23.10
CA TRP A 51 17.62 -26.35 22.33
C TRP A 51 17.04 -26.02 20.95
N GLN A 52 16.52 -27.02 20.25
CA GLN A 52 15.86 -26.84 18.96
C GLN A 52 14.52 -26.09 19.09
N LEU A 53 13.73 -26.41 20.12
CA LEU A 53 12.44 -25.77 20.39
C LEU A 53 12.59 -24.26 20.60
N VAL A 54 13.63 -23.82 21.31
CA VAL A 54 13.87 -22.39 21.59
C VAL A 54 14.07 -21.61 20.28
N ILE A 55 14.87 -22.13 19.34
CA ILE A 55 15.10 -21.44 18.06
C ILE A 55 13.91 -21.52 17.14
N ASN A 56 13.23 -22.65 17.06
CA ASN A 56 12.03 -22.77 16.23
C ASN A 56 10.94 -21.80 16.72
N THR A 57 10.76 -21.71 18.04
CA THR A 57 9.80 -20.77 18.64
C THR A 57 10.22 -19.32 18.40
N ALA A 58 11.50 -18.98 18.64
CA ALA A 58 12.01 -17.62 18.43
C ALA A 58 11.88 -17.18 16.97
N THR A 59 12.26 -18.04 16.03
CA THR A 59 12.19 -17.76 14.59
C THR A 59 10.75 -17.58 14.15
N THR A 60 9.82 -18.37 14.68
CA THR A 60 8.38 -18.23 14.39
C THR A 60 7.86 -16.87 14.84
N ILE A 61 8.18 -16.43 16.07
CA ILE A 61 7.78 -15.12 16.59
C ILE A 61 8.36 -13.99 15.72
N VAL A 62 9.65 -14.06 15.40
CA VAL A 62 10.32 -13.06 14.56
C VAL A 62 9.69 -13.03 13.17
N THR A 63 9.40 -14.18 12.58
CA THR A 63 8.77 -14.29 11.26
C THR A 63 7.37 -13.69 11.28
N PHE A 64 6.58 -13.99 12.32
CA PHE A 64 5.25 -13.41 12.49
C PHE A 64 5.32 -11.88 12.56
N LEU A 65 6.22 -11.33 13.39
CA LEU A 65 6.47 -9.89 13.46
C LEU A 65 6.96 -9.30 12.14
N MET A 66 7.82 -10.01 11.41
CA MET A 66 8.33 -9.59 10.10
C MET A 66 7.20 -9.48 9.08
N VAL A 67 6.26 -10.44 9.04
CA VAL A 67 5.08 -10.36 8.17
C VAL A 67 4.27 -9.10 8.47
N PHE A 68 3.99 -8.80 9.74
CA PHE A 68 3.31 -7.55 10.11
C PHE A 68 4.11 -6.30 9.74
N ALA A 69 5.43 -6.30 9.94
CA ALA A 69 6.29 -5.16 9.60
C ALA A 69 6.34 -4.92 8.08
N ILE A 70 6.44 -6.00 7.29
CA ILE A 70 6.37 -5.96 5.82
C ILE A 70 5.02 -5.44 5.39
N GLN A 71 3.92 -5.99 5.91
CA GLN A 71 2.56 -5.54 5.59
C GLN A 71 2.36 -4.05 5.93
N ASN A 72 2.88 -3.58 7.06
CA ASN A 72 2.83 -2.16 7.43
C ASN A 72 3.63 -1.27 6.46
N SER A 73 4.82 -1.72 6.03
CA SER A 73 5.61 -0.99 5.03
C SER A 73 4.92 -0.99 3.67
N GLN A 74 4.44 -2.14 3.22
CA GLN A 74 3.73 -2.31 1.95
C GLN A 74 2.43 -1.48 1.90
N ASN A 75 1.65 -1.46 2.99
CA ASN A 75 0.43 -0.67 3.07
C ASN A 75 0.71 0.84 2.95
N ARG A 76 1.81 1.31 3.55
CA ARG A 76 2.24 2.71 3.42
C ARG A 76 2.74 3.03 2.01
N ASP A 77 3.52 2.13 1.42
CA ASP A 77 4.08 2.32 0.07
C ASP A 77 2.98 2.28 -1.00
N ALA A 78 1.96 1.42 -0.84
CA ALA A 78 0.77 1.39 -1.67
C ALA A 78 0.01 2.74 -1.62
N ARG A 79 -0.21 3.28 -0.42
CA ARG A 79 -0.86 4.60 -0.25
C ARG A 79 -0.06 5.74 -0.89
N ALA A 80 1.27 5.71 -0.76
CA ALA A 80 2.14 6.71 -1.38
C ALA A 80 2.14 6.61 -2.93
N MET A 81 1.99 5.40 -3.48
CA MET A 81 1.83 5.17 -4.92
C MET A 81 0.55 5.80 -5.44
N GLN A 82 -0.58 5.57 -4.76
CA GLN A 82 -1.88 6.16 -5.13
C GLN A 82 -1.81 7.70 -5.14
N LEU A 83 -1.24 8.31 -4.11
CA LEU A 83 -1.04 9.77 -4.05
C LEU A 83 -0.20 10.32 -5.23
N LYS A 84 0.89 9.64 -5.60
CA LYS A 84 1.72 10.04 -6.73
C LYS A 84 0.99 9.90 -8.07
N LEU A 85 0.20 8.85 -8.24
CA LEU A 85 -0.64 8.65 -9.44
C LEU A 85 -1.70 9.74 -9.53
N ASN A 86 -2.38 10.05 -8.41
CA ASN A 86 -3.38 11.13 -8.35
C ASN A 86 -2.77 12.48 -8.72
N GLU A 87 -1.57 12.80 -8.21
CA GLU A 87 -0.86 14.03 -8.56
C GLU A 87 -0.45 14.07 -10.05
N LEU A 88 0.00 12.95 -10.62
CA LEU A 88 0.35 12.86 -12.04
C LEU A 88 -0.89 13.01 -12.94
N ILE A 89 -2.02 12.39 -12.57
CA ILE A 89 -3.29 12.53 -13.29
C ILE A 89 -3.74 14.00 -13.25
N ASN A 90 -3.67 14.63 -12.07
CA ASN A 90 -4.04 16.03 -11.86
C ASN A 90 -3.16 17.01 -12.65
N THR A 91 -1.84 16.77 -12.71
CA THR A 91 -0.90 17.62 -13.44
C THR A 91 -0.92 17.41 -14.94
N THR A 92 -1.20 16.19 -15.42
CA THR A 92 -1.27 15.85 -16.85
C THR A 92 -2.61 16.27 -17.47
N ARG A 93 -3.67 16.37 -16.68
CA ARG A 93 -4.97 16.88 -17.10
C ARG A 93 -5.35 18.04 -16.19
N GLY A 94 -5.18 19.28 -16.64
CA GLY A 94 -5.85 20.45 -16.04
C GLY A 94 -7.38 20.43 -16.18
N ALA A 95 -8.03 19.27 -16.08
CA ALA A 95 -9.44 19.08 -16.39
C ALA A 95 -10.04 17.88 -15.62
N ARG A 96 -10.97 18.23 -14.73
CA ARG A 96 -11.95 17.39 -13.98
C ARG A 96 -11.46 16.68 -12.71
N MET A 97 -11.69 17.39 -11.60
CA MET A 97 -11.58 16.99 -10.19
C MET A 97 -12.51 15.82 -9.76
N GLU A 98 -13.29 15.26 -10.69
CA GLU A 98 -14.42 14.36 -10.41
C GLU A 98 -14.03 12.87 -10.32
N PHE A 99 -12.81 12.51 -10.72
CA PHE A 99 -12.37 11.11 -10.82
C PHE A 99 -11.38 10.64 -9.74
N VAL A 100 -10.90 11.56 -8.89
CA VAL A 100 -9.79 11.29 -7.97
C VAL A 100 -10.21 10.49 -6.73
N ASP A 101 -11.52 10.33 -6.47
CA ASP A 101 -12.04 9.71 -5.25
C ASP A 101 -12.93 8.47 -5.49
N LEU A 102 -12.94 7.92 -6.71
CA LEU A 102 -13.78 6.75 -7.06
C LEU A 102 -13.49 5.50 -6.22
N GLU A 103 -12.32 5.41 -5.58
CA GLU A 103 -11.94 4.28 -4.73
C GLU A 103 -12.46 4.38 -3.28
N ASP A 104 -12.82 5.58 -2.80
CA ASP A 104 -13.35 5.84 -1.45
C ASP A 104 -14.87 6.12 -1.44
N LEU A 105 -15.50 6.17 -2.61
CA LEU A 105 -16.95 6.33 -2.78
C LEU A 105 -17.69 5.04 -2.43
N SER A 106 -18.83 5.15 -1.74
CA SER A 106 -19.70 4.01 -1.50
C SER A 106 -20.35 3.53 -2.81
N ASP A 107 -20.74 2.25 -2.87
CA ASP A 107 -21.36 1.66 -4.07
C ASP A 107 -22.55 2.49 -4.60
N GLY A 108 -23.33 3.12 -3.70
CA GLY A 108 -24.45 3.97 -4.08
C GLY A 108 -24.05 5.31 -4.70
N GLU A 109 -22.89 5.86 -4.33
CA GLU A 109 -22.37 7.10 -4.93
C GLU A 109 -21.73 6.81 -6.30
N LEU A 110 -21.18 5.61 -6.48
CA LEU A 110 -20.65 5.13 -7.75
C LEU A 110 -21.75 4.98 -8.81
N ASP A 111 -22.91 4.45 -8.43
CA ASP A 111 -24.09 4.33 -9.31
C ASP A 111 -24.57 5.71 -9.81
N VAL A 112 -24.58 6.73 -8.94
CA VAL A 112 -24.99 8.10 -9.32
C VAL A 112 -24.05 8.71 -10.35
N ILE A 113 -22.73 8.54 -10.17
CA ILE A 113 -21.74 9.03 -11.14
C ILE A 113 -21.87 8.26 -12.47
N GLN A 114 -22.09 6.95 -12.41
CA GLN A 114 -22.29 6.12 -13.60
C GLN A 114 -23.53 6.56 -14.41
N ASP A 115 -24.63 6.89 -13.73
CA ASP A 115 -25.85 7.40 -14.38
C ASP A 115 -25.62 8.76 -15.03
N GLN A 116 -24.87 9.66 -14.40
CA GLN A 116 -24.50 10.95 -15.00
C GLN A 116 -23.65 10.79 -16.27
N PHE A 117 -22.68 9.86 -16.27
CA PHE A 117 -21.90 9.55 -17.47
C PHE A 117 -22.77 8.99 -18.60
N LYS A 118 -23.69 8.10 -18.28
CA LYS A 118 -24.63 7.54 -19.25
C LYS A 118 -25.47 8.63 -19.90
N GLU A 119 -25.99 9.57 -19.11
CA GLU A 119 -26.79 10.68 -19.61
C GLU A 119 -25.98 11.64 -20.50
N ILE A 120 -24.73 11.93 -20.14
CA ILE A 120 -23.83 12.76 -20.96
C ILE A 120 -23.51 12.06 -22.29
N TYR A 121 -23.27 10.75 -22.25
CA TYR A 121 -22.98 9.96 -23.45
C TYR A 121 -24.18 9.92 -24.39
N GLU A 122 -25.39 9.69 -23.87
CA GLU A 122 -26.63 9.72 -24.65
C GLU A 122 -26.88 11.09 -25.27
N LYS A 123 -26.70 12.18 -24.51
CA LYS A 123 -26.83 13.56 -25.03
C LYS A 123 -25.83 13.83 -26.16
N THR A 124 -24.63 13.28 -26.07
CA THR A 124 -23.57 13.45 -27.08
C THR A 124 -23.90 12.67 -28.37
N LEU A 125 -24.39 11.43 -28.25
CA LEU A 125 -24.82 10.62 -29.38
C LEU A 125 -26.03 11.24 -30.10
N VAL A 126 -27.02 11.73 -29.35
CA VAL A 126 -28.20 12.39 -29.93
C VAL A 126 -27.80 13.69 -30.65
N LYS A 127 -26.85 14.45 -30.10
CA LYS A 127 -26.35 15.68 -30.73
C LYS A 127 -25.59 15.39 -32.02
N GLN A 128 -24.77 14.33 -32.05
CA GLN A 128 -24.11 13.86 -33.27
C GLN A 128 -25.09 13.33 -34.32
N ALA A 129 -26.09 12.54 -33.91
CA ALA A 129 -27.11 12.04 -34.83
C ALA A 129 -27.93 13.19 -35.45
N LYS A 130 -28.24 14.23 -34.66
CA LYS A 130 -28.91 15.44 -35.16
C LYS A 130 -28.04 16.29 -36.09
N SER A 131 -26.72 16.42 -35.84
CA SER A 131 -25.83 17.14 -36.76
C SER A 131 -25.67 16.40 -38.09
N THR A 132 -25.47 15.08 -38.06
CA THR A 132 -25.32 14.26 -39.26
C THR A 132 -26.61 14.22 -40.11
N SER A 133 -27.79 14.22 -39.47
CA SER A 133 -29.08 14.28 -40.17
C SER A 133 -29.38 15.66 -40.78
N LYS A 134 -28.91 16.75 -40.15
CA LYS A 134 -29.09 18.12 -40.65
C LYS A 134 -28.22 18.41 -41.87
N ASP A 135 -27.02 17.84 -41.94
CA ASP A 135 -26.14 17.97 -43.12
C ASP A 135 -26.65 17.18 -44.34
N MET A 136 -27.38 16.07 -44.14
CA MET A 136 -27.99 15.30 -45.24
C MET A 136 -29.29 15.92 -45.80
N THR A 137 -29.95 16.80 -45.05
CA THR A 137 -31.23 17.42 -45.47
C THR A 137 -31.06 18.82 -46.08
N ASN A 138 -29.91 19.48 -45.87
CA ASN A 138 -29.63 20.81 -46.39
C ASN A 138 -28.76 20.81 -47.67
N GLY A 139 -28.51 19.62 -48.24
CA GLY A 139 -27.72 19.40 -49.47
C GLY A 139 -28.55 18.95 -50.69
N GLN A 140 -29.88 19.12 -50.65
CA GLN A 140 -30.78 18.95 -51.78
C GLN A 140 -31.50 20.26 -52.07
#